data_AF-A0A2P5Y7V9-F1
#
_entry.id   AF-A0A2P5Y7V9-F1
#
_cell.length_a   1.000
_cell.length_b   1.000
_cell.length_c   1.000
_cell.angle_alpha   90.00
_cell.angle_beta   90.00
_cell.angle_gamma   90.00
#
_symmetry.space_group_name_H-M   'P 1'
#
loop_
_entity.id
_entity.type
_entity.pdbx_description
1 polymer ?
#
loop_
_entity_poly.entity_id
_entity_poly.type
_entity_poly.pdbx_seq_one_letter_code
_entity_poly.pdbx_strand_id
1 'polypeptide(L)'
;MAATRSNSFPRSSRQHPLATEVNEHLNRLRASKEASTSSSSISHKLNGFQDLYDCVVKFLQLPLSHHALAHECADELLDGSLRLLDLCSTAKDIVLQTKENASELQSALRRRKIGEAEIVSEVRKYMSSRKVAKKTIHKALGNVKVMYKLNFEPK
;
A
#
# COMPACT_ATOMS: atom_id res chain seq x y z
N MET A 1 -10.42 -34.99 -14.22
CA MET A 1 -9.42 -34.03 -13.66
C MET A 1 -9.74 -32.68 -14.29
N ALA A 2 -9.98 -31.57 -13.60
CA ALA A 2 -9.64 -31.18 -12.24
C ALA A 2 -10.83 -30.43 -11.60
N ALA A 3 -11.10 -30.71 -10.33
CA ALA A 3 -12.03 -29.93 -9.53
C ALA A 3 -11.36 -28.62 -9.13
N THR A 4 -11.97 -27.50 -9.50
CA THR A 4 -11.65 -26.17 -9.01
C THR A 4 -11.82 -26.15 -7.50
N ARG A 5 -10.71 -26.18 -6.76
CA ARG A 5 -10.73 -26.03 -5.30
C ARG A 5 -11.02 -24.57 -4.97
N SER A 6 -12.25 -24.29 -4.56
CA SER A 6 -12.63 -23.03 -3.95
C SER A 6 -11.73 -22.76 -2.75
N ASN A 7 -10.88 -21.73 -2.87
CA ASN A 7 -10.18 -21.12 -1.73
C ASN A 7 -11.20 -20.29 -0.93
N SER A 8 -12.04 -20.97 -0.15
CA SER A 8 -12.74 -20.31 0.95
C SER A 8 -11.74 -20.19 2.10
N PHE A 9 -11.08 -19.04 2.19
CA PHE A 9 -10.49 -18.60 3.46
C PHE A 9 -11.57 -18.71 4.54
N PRO A 10 -11.27 -19.25 5.74
CA PRO A 10 -12.24 -19.25 6.82
C PRO A 10 -12.56 -17.80 7.15
N ARG A 11 -13.73 -17.37 6.66
CA ARG A 11 -14.33 -16.06 6.93
C ARG A 11 -14.40 -15.95 8.45
N SER A 12 -13.54 -15.10 9.00
CA SER A 12 -13.33 -14.89 10.43
C SER A 12 -14.62 -14.39 11.09
N SER A 13 -15.51 -15.32 11.39
CA SER A 13 -16.77 -15.13 12.12
C SER A 13 -16.66 -15.64 13.56
N ARG A 14 -15.44 -15.87 14.07
CA ARG A 14 -15.24 -15.94 15.52
C ARG A 14 -14.95 -14.54 15.98
N GLN A 15 -15.98 -13.82 16.41
CA GLN A 15 -15.76 -12.68 17.28
C GLN A 15 -14.89 -13.18 18.44
N HIS A 16 -13.75 -12.53 18.63
CA HIS A 16 -12.80 -12.90 19.67
C HIS A 16 -13.55 -12.89 21.01
N PRO A 17 -13.34 -13.88 21.92
CA PRO A 17 -14.08 -13.96 23.19
C PRO A 17 -14.12 -12.63 23.95
N LEU A 18 -13.00 -11.91 23.96
CA LEU A 18 -12.87 -10.57 24.57
C LEU A 18 -13.63 -9.46 23.83
N ALA A 19 -13.82 -9.54 22.51
CA ALA A 19 -14.65 -8.57 21.76
C ALA A 19 -16.13 -8.74 22.08
N THR A 20 -16.58 -9.98 22.27
CA THR A 20 -17.92 -10.30 22.75
C THR A 20 -18.12 -9.80 24.19
N GLU A 21 -17.12 -10.00 25.05
CA GLU A 21 -17.12 -9.51 26.44
C GLU A 21 -17.23 -7.97 26.51
N VAL A 22 -16.42 -7.22 25.76
CA VAL A 22 -16.52 -5.74 25.68
C VAL A 22 -17.93 -5.30 25.27
N ASN A 23 -18.53 -5.96 24.27
CA ASN A 23 -19.88 -5.66 23.81
C ASN A 23 -20.95 -5.98 24.87
N GLU A 24 -20.79 -7.07 25.63
CA GLU A 24 -21.69 -7.42 26.73
C GLU A 24 -21.61 -6.40 27.88
N HIS A 25 -20.40 -5.97 28.28
CA HIS A 25 -20.23 -4.93 29.30
C HIS A 25 -20.87 -3.60 28.87
N LEU A 26 -20.71 -3.20 27.60
CA LEU A 26 -21.37 -2.01 27.04
C LEU A 26 -22.90 -2.11 27.04
N ASN A 27 -23.45 -3.27 26.68
CA ASN A 27 -24.90 -3.49 26.66
C ASN A 27 -25.50 -3.48 28.08
N ARG A 28 -24.80 -4.05 29.07
CA ARG A 28 -25.22 -3.97 30.48
C ARG A 28 -25.20 -2.55 31.02
N LEU A 29 -24.15 -1.79 30.71
CA LEU A 29 -24.06 -0.36 31.06
C LEU A 29 -25.19 0.46 30.41
N ARG A 30 -25.50 0.19 29.14
CA ARG A 30 -26.62 0.84 28.43
C ARG A 30 -27.97 0.52 29.09
N ALA A 31 -28.24 -0.73 29.44
CA ALA A 31 -29.47 -1.13 30.12
C ALA A 31 -29.61 -0.49 31.51
N SER A 32 -28.51 -0.31 32.24
CA SER A 32 -28.53 0.34 33.56
C SER A 32 -28.84 1.84 33.52
N LYS A 33 -28.72 2.49 32.35
CA LYS A 33 -29.03 3.93 32.18
C LYS A 33 -30.50 4.26 32.45
N GLU A 34 -31.40 3.31 32.27
CA GLU A 34 -32.85 3.51 32.40
C GLU A 34 -33.39 3.27 33.82
N ALA A 35 -32.57 2.71 34.73
CA ALA A 35 -32.97 2.41 36.12
C ALA A 35 -32.38 3.41 37.15
N SER A 36 -33.30 4.11 37.83
CA SER A 36 -33.23 4.89 39.09
C SER A 36 -31.91 5.46 39.64
N THR A 37 -32.04 6.70 40.11
CA THR A 37 -31.10 7.63 40.78
C THR A 37 -30.83 7.29 42.27
N SER A 38 -30.68 6.01 42.62
CA SER A 38 -30.29 5.60 43.99
C SER A 38 -28.77 5.50 44.13
N SER A 39 -28.21 5.76 45.31
CA SER A 39 -26.75 5.70 45.56
C SER A 39 -26.15 4.32 45.25
N SER A 40 -26.88 3.23 45.51
CA SER A 40 -26.47 1.86 45.15
C SER A 40 -26.39 1.62 43.64
N SER A 41 -27.30 2.24 42.86
CA SER A 41 -27.30 2.19 41.38
C SER A 41 -26.09 2.91 40.80
N ILE A 42 -25.65 4.01 41.42
CA ILE A 42 -24.45 4.74 41.03
C ILE A 42 -23.19 3.87 41.26
N SER A 43 -23.07 3.23 42.43
CA SER A 43 -21.94 2.34 42.73
C SER A 43 -21.84 1.17 41.75
N HIS A 44 -22.98 0.56 41.40
CA HIS A 44 -23.02 -0.51 40.40
C HIS A 44 -22.62 -0.06 38.99
N LYS A 45 -23.00 1.16 38.59
CA LYS A 45 -22.59 1.75 37.31
C LYS A 45 -21.09 2.01 37.26
N LEU A 46 -20.51 2.55 38.34
CA LEU A 46 -19.08 2.81 38.45
C LEU A 46 -18.26 1.52 38.40
N ASN A 47 -18.70 0.45 39.08
CA ASN A 47 -18.08 -0.87 38.94
C ASN A 47 -18.18 -1.41 37.50
N GLY A 48 -19.34 -1.28 36.85
CA GLY A 48 -19.50 -1.69 35.46
C GLY A 48 -18.56 -0.94 34.49
N PHE A 49 -18.27 0.34 34.75
CA PHE A 49 -17.27 1.10 34.01
C PHE A 49 -15.85 0.60 34.24
N GLN A 50 -15.50 0.25 35.49
CA GLN A 50 -14.20 -0.34 35.80
C GLN A 50 -14.01 -1.66 35.07
N ASP A 51 -15.01 -2.55 35.09
CA ASP A 51 -14.92 -3.84 34.41
C ASP A 51 -14.80 -3.67 32.88
N LEU A 52 -15.53 -2.70 32.30
CA LEU A 52 -15.41 -2.37 30.88
C LEU A 52 -14.02 -1.84 30.55
N TYR A 53 -13.49 -0.94 31.39
CA TYR A 53 -12.14 -0.39 31.23
C TYR A 53 -11.09 -1.50 31.24
N ASP A 54 -11.15 -2.40 32.22
CA ASP A 54 -10.21 -3.52 32.34
C ASP A 54 -10.31 -4.49 31.15
N CYS A 55 -11.53 -4.73 30.64
CA CYS A 55 -11.76 -5.56 29.47
C CYS A 55 -11.18 -4.91 28.19
N VAL A 56 -11.37 -3.60 28.00
CA VAL A 56 -10.82 -2.84 26.87
C VAL A 56 -9.29 -2.77 26.94
N VAL A 57 -8.69 -2.56 28.11
CA VAL A 57 -7.23 -2.56 28.28
C VAL A 57 -6.66 -3.92 27.90
N LYS A 58 -7.26 -5.02 28.38
CA LYS A 58 -6.84 -6.37 28.00
C LYS A 58 -7.00 -6.61 26.50
N PHE A 59 -8.10 -6.16 25.91
CA PHE A 59 -8.36 -6.26 24.47
C PHE A 59 -7.32 -5.50 23.63
N LEU A 60 -6.98 -4.28 24.03
CA LEU A 60 -5.96 -3.46 23.37
C LEU A 60 -4.56 -4.06 23.48
N GLN A 61 -4.26 -4.75 24.58
CA GLN A 61 -2.99 -5.47 24.77
C GLN A 61 -2.88 -6.74 23.91
N LEU A 62 -3.96 -7.20 23.24
CA LEU A 62 -3.83 -8.38 22.39
C LEU A 62 -3.03 -8.11 21.11
N PRO A 63 -2.21 -9.09 20.68
CA PRO A 63 -1.52 -9.04 19.40
C PRO A 63 -2.46 -8.83 18.21
N LEU A 64 -3.74 -9.24 18.29
CA LEU A 64 -4.72 -9.09 17.20
C LEU A 64 -4.98 -7.62 16.83
N SER A 65 -5.06 -6.74 17.83
CA SER A 65 -5.28 -5.31 17.68
C SER A 65 -4.09 -4.65 16.97
N HIS A 66 -2.89 -5.06 17.37
CA HIS A 66 -1.65 -4.66 16.74
C HIS A 66 -1.48 -5.27 15.35
N HIS A 67 -1.97 -6.50 15.13
CA HIS A 67 -1.83 -7.21 13.86
C HIS A 67 -2.71 -6.60 12.77
N ALA A 68 -3.93 -6.16 13.08
CA ALA A 68 -4.78 -5.49 12.09
C ALA A 68 -4.18 -4.15 11.63
N LEU A 69 -3.75 -3.31 12.58
CA LEU A 69 -3.07 -2.04 12.28
C LEU A 69 -1.71 -2.26 11.59
N ALA A 70 -0.93 -3.24 12.05
CA ALA A 70 0.36 -3.56 11.44
C ALA A 70 0.21 -4.14 10.03
N HIS A 71 -0.86 -4.88 9.75
CA HIS A 71 -1.15 -5.42 8.42
C HIS A 71 -1.53 -4.30 7.44
N GLU A 72 -2.39 -3.36 7.83
CA GLU A 72 -2.72 -2.20 6.99
C GLU A 72 -1.48 -1.34 6.70
N CYS A 73 -0.67 -1.03 7.72
CA CYS A 73 0.60 -0.31 7.52
C CYS A 73 1.60 -1.09 6.66
N ALA A 74 1.64 -2.42 6.78
CA ALA A 74 2.51 -3.27 5.98
C ALA A 74 2.06 -3.32 4.52
N ASP A 75 0.75 -3.37 4.25
CA ASP A 75 0.20 -3.37 2.90
C ASP A 75 0.48 -2.05 2.17
N GLU A 76 0.31 -0.91 2.84
CA GLU A 76 0.65 0.41 2.28
C GLU A 76 2.15 0.56 2.00
N LEU A 77 2.99 0.10 2.93
CA LEU A 77 4.44 0.10 2.76
C LEU A 77 4.87 -0.81 1.60
N LEU A 78 4.25 -1.98 1.50
CA LEU A 78 4.53 -2.96 0.44
C LEU A 78 4.10 -2.43 -0.93
N ASP A 79 2.90 -1.83 -1.04
CA ASP A 79 2.43 -1.17 -2.27
C ASP A 79 3.37 -0.04 -2.70
N GLY A 80 3.80 0.80 -1.75
CA GLY A 80 4.80 1.84 -2.01
C GLY A 80 6.13 1.26 -2.51
N SER A 81 6.60 0.18 -1.88
CA SER A 81 7.86 -0.49 -2.25
C SER A 81 7.80 -1.15 -3.62
N LEU A 82 6.68 -1.79 -3.97
CA LEU A 82 6.46 -2.43 -5.27
C LEU A 82 6.50 -1.40 -6.40
N ARG A 83 5.87 -0.24 -6.21
CA ARG A 83 5.87 0.83 -7.21
C ARG A 83 7.24 1.49 -7.38
N LEU A 84 8.02 1.61 -6.31
CA LEU A 84 9.42 2.03 -6.40
C LEU A 84 10.24 1.03 -7.22
N LEU A 85 10.01 -0.27 -7.01
CA LEU A 85 10.65 -1.31 -7.80
C LEU A 85 10.28 -1.22 -9.28
N ASP A 86 9.01 -0.98 -9.61
CA ASP A 86 8.55 -0.78 -11.00
C ASP A 86 9.21 0.44 -11.66
N LEU A 87 9.35 1.55 -10.91
CA LEU A 87 10.07 2.73 -11.38
C LEU A 87 11.54 2.42 -11.64
N CYS A 88 12.20 1.71 -10.72
CA CYS A 88 13.59 1.28 -10.88
C CYS A 88 13.77 0.34 -12.08
N SER A 89 12.83 -0.59 -12.30
CA SER A 89 12.83 -1.47 -13.49
C SER A 89 12.72 -0.65 -14.76
N THR A 90 11.75 0.28 -14.82
CA THR A 90 11.56 1.17 -15.97
C THR A 90 12.83 2.01 -16.25
N ALA A 91 13.46 2.55 -15.20
CA ALA A 91 14.69 3.32 -15.33
C ALA A 91 15.84 2.46 -15.88
N LYS A 92 15.98 1.22 -15.38
CA LYS A 92 16.97 0.26 -15.87
C LYS A 92 16.78 -0.04 -17.35
N ASP A 93 15.54 -0.28 -17.79
CA ASP A 93 15.23 -0.58 -19.19
C ASP A 93 15.58 0.61 -20.10
N ILE A 94 15.26 1.83 -19.67
CA ILE A 94 15.61 3.05 -20.42
C ILE A 94 17.13 3.23 -20.54
N VAL A 95 17.89 2.94 -19.47
CA VAL A 95 19.36 2.99 -19.49
C VAL A 95 19.91 1.94 -20.46
N LEU A 96 19.40 0.72 -20.42
CA LEU A 96 19.79 -0.36 -21.35
C LEU A 96 19.49 0.02 -22.80
N GLN A 97 18.29 0.51 -23.07
CA GLN A 97 17.87 0.97 -24.39
C GLN A 97 18.74 2.14 -24.87
N THR A 98 19.11 3.07 -23.99
CA THR A 98 19.99 4.20 -24.34
C THR A 98 21.39 3.71 -24.71
N LYS A 99 21.92 2.72 -23.97
CA LYS A 99 23.20 2.08 -24.25
C LYS A 99 23.20 1.39 -25.62
N GLU A 100 22.14 0.64 -25.92
CA GLU A 100 21.96 -0.03 -27.21
C GLU A 100 21.92 0.98 -28.36
N ASN A 101 21.07 2.01 -28.28
CA ASN A 101 20.98 3.06 -29.30
C ASN A 101 22.31 3.80 -29.51
N ALA A 102 23.08 4.04 -28.46
CA ALA A 102 24.41 4.65 -28.56
C ALA A 102 25.40 3.72 -29.27
N SER A 103 25.33 2.42 -28.99
CA SER A 103 26.17 1.40 -29.62
C SER A 103 25.82 1.20 -31.10
N GLU A 104 24.53 1.24 -31.45
CA GLU A 104 24.05 1.23 -32.84
C GLU A 104 24.58 2.45 -33.61
N LEU A 105 24.43 3.65 -33.04
CA LEU A 105 24.93 4.88 -33.65
C LEU A 105 26.45 4.80 -33.87
N GLN A 106 27.21 4.39 -32.85
CA GLN A 106 28.66 4.22 -32.97
C GLN A 106 29.02 3.20 -34.06
N SER A 107 28.29 2.08 -34.13
CA SER A 107 28.52 1.03 -35.12
C SER A 107 28.22 1.53 -36.53
N ALA A 108 27.13 2.29 -36.72
CA ALA A 108 26.80 2.91 -37.99
C ALA A 108 27.90 3.88 -38.45
N LEU A 109 28.39 4.74 -37.56
CA LEU A 109 29.48 5.68 -37.85
C LEU A 109 30.81 4.99 -38.22
N ARG A 110 31.05 3.77 -37.73
CA ARG A 110 32.27 2.98 -38.05
C ARG A 110 32.22 2.30 -39.42
N ARG A 111 31.05 2.20 -40.07
CA ARG A 111 30.94 1.56 -41.39
C ARG A 111 31.63 2.43 -42.44
N ARG A 112 32.67 1.87 -43.10
CA ARG A 112 33.60 2.53 -44.05
C ARG A 112 32.99 3.27 -45.27
N LYS A 113 31.66 3.24 -45.47
CA LYS A 113 30.94 3.82 -46.64
C LYS A 113 29.61 4.47 -46.28
N ILE A 114 29.47 5.04 -45.08
CA ILE A 114 28.22 5.71 -44.72
C ILE A 114 28.14 7.09 -45.40
N GLY A 115 27.06 7.36 -46.13
CA GLY A 115 26.81 8.67 -46.74
C GLY A 115 26.36 9.69 -45.70
N GLU A 116 26.61 10.98 -45.92
CA GLU A 116 26.24 12.05 -44.99
C GLU A 116 24.74 12.03 -44.60
N ALA A 117 23.87 11.72 -45.56
CA ALA A 117 22.44 11.55 -45.32
C ALA A 117 22.11 10.40 -44.35
N GLU A 118 22.83 9.28 -44.40
CA GLU A 118 22.64 8.13 -43.51
C GLU A 118 23.16 8.45 -42.09
N ILE A 119 24.27 9.18 -41.97
CA ILE A 119 24.76 9.71 -40.68
C ILE A 119 23.70 10.59 -40.02
N VAL A 120 23.14 11.56 -40.76
CA VAL A 120 22.11 12.46 -40.27
C VAL A 120 20.86 11.69 -39.83
N SER A 121 20.50 10.62 -40.54
CA SER A 121 19.39 9.74 -40.18
C SER A 121 19.63 9.01 -38.85
N GLU A 122 20.80 8.38 -38.67
CA GLU A 122 21.13 7.64 -37.44
C GLU A 122 21.24 8.56 -36.22
N VAL A 123 21.83 9.75 -36.38
CA VAL A 123 21.86 10.78 -35.34
C VAL A 123 20.44 11.21 -34.96
N ARG A 124 19.55 11.39 -35.94
CA ARG A 124 18.14 11.73 -35.71
C ARG A 124 17.40 10.62 -34.98
N LYS A 125 17.68 9.35 -35.30
CA LYS A 125 17.11 8.17 -34.61
C LYS A 125 17.53 8.18 -33.13
N TYR A 126 18.82 8.32 -32.85
CA TYR A 126 19.35 8.42 -31.47
C TYR A 126 18.75 9.60 -30.69
N MET A 127 18.65 10.79 -31.31
CA MET A 127 18.04 11.97 -30.69
C MET A 127 16.55 11.77 -30.38
N SER A 128 15.83 11.12 -31.28
CA SER A 128 14.40 10.80 -31.09
C SER A 128 14.20 9.82 -29.94
N SER A 129 15.01 8.76 -29.88
CA SER A 129 15.02 7.80 -28.76
C SER A 129 15.27 8.50 -27.42
N ARG A 130 16.29 9.38 -27.34
CA ARG A 130 16.56 10.17 -26.13
C ARG A 130 15.40 11.07 -25.69
N LYS A 131 14.67 11.67 -26.64
CA LYS A 131 13.48 12.46 -26.33
C LYS A 131 12.37 11.60 -25.74
N VAL A 132 12.15 10.40 -26.28
CA VAL A 132 11.17 9.43 -25.77
C VAL A 132 11.55 8.99 -24.36
N ALA A 133 12.80 8.57 -24.14
CA ALA A 133 13.33 8.20 -22.83
C ALA A 133 13.07 9.30 -21.78
N LYS A 134 13.40 10.56 -22.10
CA LYS A 134 13.16 11.70 -21.20
C LYS A 134 11.67 11.85 -20.84
N LYS A 135 10.77 11.72 -21.83
CA LYS A 135 9.32 11.81 -21.60
C LYS A 135 8.82 10.67 -20.71
N THR A 136 9.29 9.44 -20.94
CA THR A 136 8.91 8.27 -20.14
C THR A 136 9.34 8.41 -18.69
N ILE A 137 10.58 8.86 -18.44
CA ILE A 137 11.06 9.14 -17.07
C ILE A 137 10.20 10.19 -16.37
N HIS A 138 9.90 11.31 -17.05
CA HIS A 138 9.07 12.36 -16.46
C HIS A 138 7.65 11.86 -16.15
N LYS A 139 7.06 11.05 -17.03
CA LYS A 139 5.74 10.45 -16.81
C LYS A 139 5.76 9.50 -15.61
N ALA A 140 6.74 8.60 -15.54
CA ALA A 140 6.88 7.65 -14.43
C ALA A 140 7.08 8.36 -13.08
N LEU A 141 7.92 9.40 -13.06
CA LEU A 141 8.14 10.22 -11.86
C LEU A 141 6.89 11.00 -11.44
N GLY A 142 6.12 11.51 -12.40
CA GLY A 142 4.84 12.18 -12.15
C GLY A 142 3.83 11.25 -11.47
N ASN A 143 3.72 10.01 -11.93
CA ASN A 143 2.81 9.01 -11.36
C ASN A 143 3.13 8.72 -9.87
N VAL A 144 4.41 8.61 -9.53
CA VAL A 144 4.87 8.39 -8.15
C VAL A 144 4.60 9.63 -7.28
N LYS A 145 4.77 10.85 -7.81
CA LYS A 145 4.55 12.10 -7.06
C LYS A 145 3.08 12.41 -6.76
N VAL A 146 2.17 12.05 -7.66
CA VAL A 146 0.71 12.20 -7.45
C VAL A 146 0.24 11.32 -6.29
N MET A 147 0.89 10.19 -6.05
CA MET A 147 0.49 9.27 -4.99
C MET A 147 0.92 9.66 -3.58
N TYR A 148 2.12 10.22 -3.40
CA TYR A 148 2.53 10.72 -2.08
C TYR A 148 1.57 11.80 -1.55
N LYS A 149 0.81 12.45 -2.43
CA LYS A 149 -0.24 13.40 -2.05
C LYS A 149 -1.57 12.75 -1.65
N LEU A 150 -1.86 11.53 -2.11
CA LEU A 150 -3.10 10.80 -1.80
C LEU A 150 -2.99 9.96 -0.52
N ASN A 151 -1.78 9.50 -0.17
CA ASN A 151 -1.54 8.70 1.04
C ASN A 151 -1.32 9.55 2.31
N PHE A 152 -1.38 10.88 2.21
CA PHE A 152 -1.13 11.80 3.33
C PHE A 152 -2.26 12.82 3.56
N GLU A 153 -3.39 12.70 2.86
CA GLU A 153 -4.60 13.42 3.26
C GLU A 153 -5.28 12.64 4.40
N PRO A 154 -5.47 13.26 5.58
CA PRO A 154 -6.26 12.63 6.64
C PRO A 154 -7.72 12.58 6.19
N LYS A 155 -8.31 11.38 6.22
CA LYS A 155 -9.77 11.19 6.16
C LYS A 155 -10.43 11.63 7.46
#